data_AF-A0A9E2R1Y6-F1
#
_entry.id   AF-A0A9E2R1Y6-F1
#
_cell.length_a   1.000
_cell.length_b   1.000
_cell.length_c   1.000
_cell.angle_alpha   90.00
_cell.angle_beta   90.00
_cell.angle_gamma   90.00
#
_symmetry.space_group_name_H-M   'P 1'
#
loop_
_entity.id
_entity.type
_entity.pdbx_description
1 polymer ?
#
loop_
_entity_poly.entity_id
_entity_poly.type
_entity_poly.pdbx_seq_one_letter_code
_entity_poly.pdbx_strand_id
1 'polypeptide(L)'
;MSQHLLKKLSLTIGVVLLIGWSVLSVRPSYSSVPALDVWMLNVGQGESVLLREPHDKKILFDGGPDETVLSQLGSILPVWDRKINLVILSHNHSDHIDGLISVLERYQISEVWLSG
;
A
#
# COMPACT_ATOMS: atom_id res chain seq x y z
N MET A 1 28.26 28.96 -48.39
CA MET A 1 27.04 29.05 -47.57
C MET A 1 26.96 30.46 -46.96
N SER A 2 25.83 31.17 -47.11
CA SER A 2 25.69 32.56 -46.64
C SER A 2 25.76 32.67 -45.11
N GLN A 3 26.42 33.71 -44.58
CA GLN A 3 26.47 34.03 -43.14
C GLN A 3 25.05 34.18 -42.54
N HIS A 4 24.08 34.61 -43.35
CA HIS A 4 22.68 34.66 -42.93
C HIS A 4 22.05 33.27 -42.77
N LEU A 5 22.47 32.29 -43.59
CA LEU A 5 21.97 30.91 -43.51
C LEU A 5 22.53 30.20 -42.27
N LEU A 6 23.80 30.42 -41.95
CA LEU A 6 24.45 29.89 -40.74
C LEU A 6 23.79 30.40 -39.46
N LYS A 7 23.49 31.71 -39.39
CA LYS A 7 22.81 32.33 -38.24
C LYS A 7 21.40 31.76 -38.05
N LYS A 8 20.63 31.63 -39.14
CA LYS A 8 19.29 31.00 -39.09
C LYS A 8 19.36 29.56 -38.58
N LEU A 9 20.31 28.76 -39.06
CA LEU A 9 20.48 27.37 -38.62
C LEU A 9 20.82 27.28 -37.12
N SER A 10 21.75 28.12 -36.63
CA SER A 10 22.11 28.15 -35.21
C SER A 10 20.94 28.55 -34.29
N LEU A 11 20.12 29.53 -34.72
CA LEU A 11 18.95 29.96 -33.98
C LEU A 11 17.91 28.83 -33.90
N THR A 12 17.65 28.14 -35.02
CA THR A 12 16.72 27.01 -35.06
C THR A 12 17.17 25.88 -34.13
N ILE A 13 18.47 25.53 -34.16
CA ILE A 13 19.03 24.50 -33.26
C ILE A 13 18.86 24.93 -31.79
N GLY A 14 19.16 26.18 -31.46
CA GLY A 14 18.98 26.70 -30.11
C GLY A 14 17.53 26.62 -29.62
N VAL A 15 16.56 26.98 -30.47
CA VAL A 15 15.13 26.89 -30.15
C VAL A 15 14.70 25.44 -29.94
N VAL A 16 15.13 24.52 -30.80
CA VAL A 16 14.82 23.08 -30.65
C VAL A 16 15.40 22.52 -29.35
N LEU A 17 16.64 22.89 -29.00
CA LEU A 17 17.27 22.46 -27.75
C LEU A 17 16.53 23.02 -26.53
N LEU A 18 16.10 24.28 -26.58
CA LEU A 18 15.32 24.90 -25.49
C LEU A 18 13.95 24.24 -25.30
N ILE A 19 13.25 23.93 -26.40
CA ILE A 19 11.98 23.20 -26.35
C ILE A 19 12.21 21.79 -25.79
N GLY A 20 13.22 21.07 -26.29
CA GLY A 20 13.58 19.75 -25.80
C GLY A 20 13.92 19.74 -24.31
N TRP A 21 14.72 20.72 -23.85
CA TRP A 21 15.05 20.89 -22.44
C TRP A 21 13.80 21.16 -21.59
N SER A 22 12.90 22.01 -22.07
CA SER A 22 11.66 22.35 -21.37
C SER A 22 10.76 21.13 -21.23
N VAL A 23 10.61 20.33 -22.29
CA VAL A 23 9.83 19.08 -22.27
C VAL A 23 10.43 18.05 -21.32
N LEU A 24 11.75 17.89 -21.32
CA LEU A 24 12.46 16.96 -20.40
C LEU A 24 12.44 17.43 -18.94
N SER A 25 12.32 18.73 -18.71
CA SER A 25 12.27 19.33 -17.35
C SER A 25 10.89 19.19 -16.72
N VAL A 26 9.83 19.02 -17.52
CA VAL A 26 8.50 18.68 -17.01
C VAL A 26 8.53 17.23 -16.56
N ARG A 27 8.73 17.01 -15.27
CA ARG A 27 8.42 15.72 -14.66
C ARG A 27 6.90 15.65 -14.53
N PRO A 28 6.21 14.71 -15.20
CA PRO A 28 4.81 14.49 -14.92
C PRO A 28 4.71 14.13 -13.44
N SER A 29 4.15 15.05 -12.65
CA SER A 29 3.78 14.77 -11.27
C SER A 29 2.53 13.92 -11.36
N TYR A 30 2.72 12.61 -11.59
CA TYR A 30 1.67 11.66 -11.31
C TYR A 30 1.46 11.74 -9.80
N SER A 31 0.44 12.48 -9.38
CA SER A 31 -0.10 12.33 -8.03
C SER A 31 -0.44 10.86 -7.89
N SER A 32 0.41 10.09 -7.21
CA SER A 32 0.05 8.74 -6.81
C SER A 32 -1.19 8.91 -5.96
N VAL A 33 -2.36 8.57 -6.52
CA VAL A 33 -3.59 8.49 -5.73
C VAL A 33 -3.22 7.64 -4.52
N PRO A 34 -3.39 8.17 -3.30
CA PRO A 34 -3.00 7.42 -2.12
C PRO A 34 -3.71 6.06 -2.17
N ALA A 35 -2.93 4.98 -2.26
CA ALA A 35 -3.44 3.66 -2.58
C ALA A 35 -3.82 2.90 -1.31
N LEU A 36 -4.94 2.19 -1.36
CA LEU A 36 -5.28 1.17 -0.38
C LEU A 36 -4.49 -0.09 -0.72
N ASP A 37 -3.67 -0.55 0.20
CA ASP A 37 -3.03 -1.85 0.05
C ASP A 37 -3.93 -2.93 0.65
N VAL A 38 -4.01 -4.08 -0.03
CA VAL A 38 -4.81 -5.23 0.39
C VAL A 38 -3.96 -6.49 0.28
N TRP A 39 -3.88 -7.25 1.37
CA TRP A 39 -3.21 -8.55 1.41
C TRP A 39 -4.19 -9.62 1.87
N MET A 40 -4.37 -10.64 1.02
CA MET A 40 -5.05 -11.88 1.40
C MET A 40 -4.01 -12.76 2.10
N LEU A 41 -4.18 -12.98 3.40
CA LEU A 41 -3.21 -13.71 4.21
C LEU A 41 -3.46 -15.21 4.04
N ASN A 42 -2.40 -15.95 3.72
CA ASN A 42 -2.52 -17.39 3.58
C ASN A 42 -2.51 -18.05 4.96
N VAL A 43 -3.71 -18.30 5.50
CA VAL A 43 -3.96 -18.94 6.80
C VAL A 43 -4.46 -20.38 6.67
N GLY A 44 -4.32 -20.99 5.49
CA GLY A 44 -4.87 -22.31 5.22
C GLY A 44 -6.38 -22.28 5.00
N GLN A 45 -7.15 -22.97 5.85
CA GLN A 45 -8.62 -22.97 5.79
C GLN A 45 -9.16 -21.77 6.57
N GLY A 46 -10.04 -20.97 5.94
CA GLY A 46 -10.67 -19.80 6.56
C GLY A 46 -10.37 -18.53 5.79
N GLU A 47 -10.60 -17.38 6.42
CA GLU A 47 -10.32 -16.05 5.83
C GLU A 47 -9.41 -15.24 6.76
N SER A 48 -8.49 -14.49 6.17
CA SER A 48 -7.83 -13.38 6.85
C SER A 48 -7.31 -12.37 5.83
N VAL A 49 -7.66 -11.10 5.99
CA VAL A 49 -7.30 -10.02 5.06
C VAL A 49 -6.76 -8.83 5.84
N LEU A 50 -5.57 -8.38 5.49
CA LEU A 50 -5.02 -7.11 5.98
C LEU A 50 -5.28 -6.03 4.95
N LEU A 51 -5.84 -4.91 5.39
CA LEU A 51 -5.92 -3.67 4.61
C LEU A 51 -5.04 -2.61 5.27
N ARG A 52 -4.33 -1.82 4.45
CA ARG A 52 -3.63 -0.61 4.89
C ARG A 52 -4.11 0.59 4.09
N GLU A 53 -4.84 1.47 4.76
CA GLU A 53 -5.26 2.74 4.19
C GLU A 53 -4.07 3.67 3.92
N PRO A 54 -4.23 4.67 3.05
CA PRO A 54 -3.17 5.61 2.74
C PRO A 54 -2.56 6.39 3.92
N HIS A 55 -3.29 6.49 5.04
CA HIS A 55 -2.84 7.12 6.27
C HIS A 55 -2.29 6.11 7.29
N ASP A 56 -1.84 4.95 6.81
CA ASP A 56 -1.28 3.84 7.61
C ASP A 56 -2.25 3.28 8.67
N LYS A 57 -3.56 3.46 8.46
CA LYS A 57 -4.55 2.74 9.25
C LYS A 57 -4.61 1.29 8.78
N LYS A 58 -4.43 0.37 9.72
CA LYS A 58 -4.42 -1.07 9.48
C LYS A 58 -5.74 -1.69 9.93
N ILE A 59 -6.40 -2.40 9.02
CA ILE A 59 -7.63 -3.13 9.30
C ILE A 59 -7.36 -4.61 9.06
N LEU A 60 -7.66 -5.46 10.04
CA LEU A 60 -7.60 -6.91 9.89
C LEU A 60 -9.02 -7.46 9.84
N PHE A 61 -9.36 -8.16 8.78
CA PHE A 61 -10.62 -8.85 8.62
C PHE A 61 -10.38 -10.35 8.81
N ASP A 62 -11.01 -10.96 9.81
CA ASP A 62 -10.81 -12.35 10.26
C ASP A 62 -9.35 -12.74 10.57
N GLY A 63 -9.18 -13.82 11.32
CA GLY A 63 -7.88 -14.29 11.79
C GLY A 63 -7.47 -15.68 11.29
N GLY A 64 -8.35 -16.38 10.60
CA GLY A 64 -8.13 -17.79 10.30
C GLY A 64 -8.24 -18.70 11.54
N PRO A 65 -7.84 -19.98 11.38
CA PRO A 65 -8.07 -21.04 12.35
C PRO A 65 -6.99 -21.12 13.45
N ASP A 66 -5.85 -20.44 13.29
CA ASP A 66 -4.69 -20.59 14.17
C ASP A 66 -3.72 -19.39 14.11
N GLU A 67 -2.57 -19.52 14.79
CA GLU A 67 -1.53 -18.49 14.89
C GLU A 67 -0.83 -18.15 13.55
N THR A 68 -1.11 -18.87 12.45
CA THR A 68 -0.49 -18.61 11.13
C THR A 68 -0.66 -17.16 10.70
N VAL A 69 -1.76 -16.51 11.05
CA VAL A 69 -2.01 -15.08 10.79
C VAL A 69 -0.88 -14.18 11.32
N LEU A 70 -0.26 -14.51 12.45
CA LEU A 70 0.84 -13.73 13.01
C LEU A 70 2.10 -13.79 12.15
N SER A 71 2.37 -14.95 11.56
CA SER A 71 3.49 -15.13 10.63
C SER A 71 3.25 -14.33 9.34
N GLN A 72 2.01 -14.34 8.82
CA GLN A 72 1.62 -13.57 7.64
C GLN A 72 1.74 -12.07 7.90
N LEU A 73 1.20 -11.59 9.03
CA LEU A 73 1.34 -10.19 9.47
C LEU A 73 2.81 -9.79 9.63
N GLY A 74 3.64 -10.64 10.24
CA GLY A 74 5.07 -10.38 10.40
C GLY A 74 5.89 -10.36 9.10
N SER A 75 5.35 -10.95 8.02
CA SER A 75 5.96 -10.87 6.68
C SER A 75 5.67 -9.55 5.95
N ILE A 76 4.63 -8.83 6.37
CA ILE A 76 4.16 -7.58 5.75
C ILE A 76 4.51 -6.36 6.60
N LEU A 77 4.28 -6.47 7.91
CA LEU A 77 4.47 -5.39 8.85
C LEU A 77 5.88 -5.42 9.47
N PRO A 78 6.52 -4.27 9.69
CA PRO A 78 7.76 -4.20 10.42
C PRO A 78 7.64 -4.81 11.83
N VAL A 79 8.71 -5.43 12.33
CA VAL A 79 8.70 -6.13 13.63
C VAL A 79 8.32 -5.27 14.84
N TRP A 80 8.50 -3.95 14.73
CA TRP A 80 8.14 -2.96 15.75
C TRP A 80 6.71 -2.42 15.59
N ASP A 81 6.09 -2.61 14.42
CA ASP A 81 4.73 -2.16 14.17
C ASP A 81 3.74 -3.18 14.72
N ARG A 82 3.28 -2.90 15.94
CA ARG A 82 2.34 -3.75 16.69
C ARG A 82 0.97 -3.10 16.82
N LYS A 83 0.60 -2.19 15.92
CA LYS A 83 -0.70 -1.51 15.96
C LYS A 83 -1.60 -2.01 14.84
N ILE A 84 -2.82 -2.40 15.19
CA ILE A 84 -3.92 -2.58 14.22
C ILE A 84 -5.06 -1.68 14.68
N ASN A 85 -5.60 -0.88 13.77
CA ASN A 85 -6.61 0.10 14.11
C ASN A 85 -7.97 -0.54 14.31
N LEU A 86 -8.32 -1.49 13.45
CA LEU A 86 -9.61 -2.16 13.48
C LEU A 86 -9.43 -3.64 13.21
N VAL A 87 -10.05 -4.47 14.03
CA VAL A 87 -10.28 -5.89 13.73
C VAL A 87 -11.77 -6.08 13.43
N ILE A 88 -12.10 -6.74 12.32
CA ILE A 88 -13.46 -7.09 11.95
C ILE A 88 -13.57 -8.61 11.95
N LEU A 89 -14.50 -9.17 12.74
CA LEU A 89 -14.86 -10.57 12.68
C LEU A 89 -16.15 -10.73 11.88
N SER A 90 -16.08 -11.52 10.81
CA SER A 90 -17.20 -11.75 9.90
C SER A 90 -18.30 -12.63 10.50
N HIS A 91 -17.93 -13.67 11.25
CA HIS A 91 -18.81 -14.57 11.99
C HIS A 91 -18.02 -15.45 12.98
N ASN A 92 -18.70 -16.08 13.93
CA ASN A 92 -18.08 -16.76 15.09
C ASN A 92 -17.67 -18.22 14.87
N HIS A 93 -17.28 -18.60 13.65
CA HIS A 93 -16.70 -19.93 13.41
C HIS A 93 -15.19 -19.95 13.75
N SER A 94 -14.72 -21.10 14.23
CA SER A 94 -13.33 -21.30 14.69
C SER A 94 -12.31 -20.98 13.59
N ASP A 95 -12.61 -21.28 12.33
CA ASP A 95 -11.76 -21.00 11.18
C ASP A 95 -11.67 -19.51 10.79
N HIS A 96 -12.31 -18.63 11.57
CA HIS A 96 -12.22 -17.18 11.43
C HIS A 96 -11.76 -16.48 12.73
N ILE A 97 -12.18 -16.97 13.91
CA ILE A 97 -11.93 -16.30 15.19
C ILE A 97 -10.64 -16.74 15.90
N ASP A 98 -10.21 -17.99 15.76
CA ASP A 98 -9.18 -18.56 16.63
C ASP A 98 -7.83 -17.85 16.46
N GLY A 99 -7.46 -17.50 15.22
CA GLY A 99 -6.26 -16.69 14.95
C GLY A 99 -6.33 -15.27 15.52
N LEU A 100 -7.53 -14.68 15.63
CA LEU A 100 -7.68 -13.33 16.19
C LEU A 100 -7.36 -13.26 17.68
N ILE A 101 -7.54 -14.35 18.43
CA ILE A 101 -7.15 -14.43 19.85
C ILE A 101 -5.65 -14.11 19.97
N SER A 102 -4.85 -14.75 19.12
CA SER A 102 -3.40 -14.61 19.12
C SER A 102 -2.94 -13.23 18.61
N VAL A 103 -3.73 -12.61 17.73
CA VAL A 103 -3.52 -11.22 17.29
C VAL A 103 -3.79 -10.24 18.43
N LEU A 104 -4.90 -10.39 19.16
CA LEU A 104 -5.26 -9.54 20.31
C LEU A 104 -4.21 -9.59 21.42
N GLU A 105 -3.52 -10.71 21.58
CA GLU A 105 -2.43 -10.87 22.56
C GLU A 105 -1.14 -10.15 22.16
N ARG A 106 -0.88 -9.99 20.86
CA ARG A 106 0.43 -9.53 20.33
C ARG A 106 0.38 -8.14 19.68
N TYR A 107 -0.79 -7.65 19.33
CA TYR A 107 -1.02 -6.35 18.70
C TYR A 107 -1.90 -5.46 19.59
N GLN A 108 -1.58 -4.18 19.62
CA GLN A 108 -2.43 -3.13 20.17
C GLN A 108 -3.59 -2.87 19.20
N ILE A 109 -4.79 -3.26 19.60
CA ILE A 109 -6.01 -3.08 18.82
C ILE A 109 -6.79 -1.87 19.33
N SER A 110 -7.17 -0.95 18.44
CA SER A 110 -7.95 0.24 18.84
C SER A 110 -9.45 -0.02 18.91
N GLU A 111 -9.98 -0.82 17.99
CA GLU A 111 -11.40 -1.12 17.87
C GLU A 111 -11.63 -2.53 17.33
N VAL A 112 -12.71 -3.18 17.75
CA VAL A 112 -13.14 -4.51 17.29
C VAL A 112 -14.60 -4.45 16.87
N TRP A 113 -14.91 -4.88 15.65
CA TRP A 113 -16.27 -5.05 15.13
C TRP A 113 -16.59 -6.54 15.03
N LEU A 114 -17.73 -6.92 15.56
CA LEU A 114 -18.24 -8.28 15.53
C LEU A 114 -19.58 -8.25 14.79
N SER A 115 -19.81 -9.20 13.89
CA SER A 115 -21.17 -9.55 13.52
C SER A 115 -21.85 -10.23 14.71
N GLY A 116 -23.11 -9.86 14.97
CA GLY A 116 -23.93 -10.41 16.05
C GLY A 116 -24.52 -11.76 15.71
#